data_AF-A0AAJ2PQ38-F1
#
_entry.id   AF-A0AAJ2PQ38-F1
#
_cell.length_a   1.000
_cell.length_b   1.000
_cell.length_c   1.000
_cell.angle_alpha   90.00
_cell.angle_beta   90.00
_cell.angle_gamma   90.00
#
_symmetry.space_group_name_H-M   'P 1'
#
loop_
_entity.id
_entity.type
_entity.pdbx_description
1 polymer ?
#
loop_
_entity_poly.entity_id
_entity_poly.type
_entity_poly.pdbx_seq_one_letter_code
_entity_poly.pdbx_strand_id
1 'polypeptide(L)'
;MRWVTRTYWSRTPRSVEWWANFARERDGRDVTEHYQSGLARVEENEPAEPTDRVEPTEPAEAEGPAVPDRAEALVPEPSTAYQTLAEVRSADPRMPLSAADCHSLESLVTQWLSRGATPRDVTKALTDGLPQDVTNPGGLARKRLENKMPPMRPAKARIRQKAGLRARIDKVIMICGMCHADERTVELVNGLCRECLAECELDGPMPVYVPVPDTFLPAPRAGGLPGADEVVDVTARVEELRRAAGLGRWK
;
A
#
# COMPACT_ATOMS: atom_id res chain seq x y z
N MET A 1 11.36 -1.44 -22.05
CA MET A 1 11.18 -1.02 -20.65
C MET A 1 9.90 -0.21 -20.56
N ARG A 2 8.98 -0.54 -19.66
CA ARG A 2 7.78 0.27 -19.40
C ARG A 2 8.03 1.08 -18.14
N TRP A 3 7.97 2.40 -18.25
CA TRP A 3 8.18 3.32 -17.13
C TRP A 3 6.83 3.58 -16.47
N VAL A 4 6.69 3.23 -15.20
CA VAL A 4 5.53 3.61 -14.39
C VAL A 4 5.85 4.97 -13.78
N THR A 5 5.16 6.02 -14.23
CA THR A 5 5.37 7.37 -13.70
C THR A 5 4.59 7.60 -12.41
N ARG A 6 3.47 6.88 -12.17
CA ARG A 6 2.61 7.06 -11.00
C ARG A 6 1.90 5.80 -10.53
N THR A 7 1.63 5.75 -9.23
CA THR A 7 0.86 4.68 -8.57
C THR A 7 -0.18 5.32 -7.65
N TYR A 8 -1.44 4.91 -7.76
CA TYR A 8 -2.54 5.36 -6.90
C TYR A 8 -2.99 4.23 -5.96
N TRP A 9 -3.53 4.59 -4.79
CA TRP A 9 -4.03 3.62 -3.81
C TRP A 9 -5.32 4.11 -3.14
N SER A 10 -6.23 3.19 -2.81
CA SER A 10 -7.47 3.49 -2.07
C SER A 10 -7.70 2.48 -0.95
N ARG A 11 -8.25 2.96 0.18
CA ARG A 11 -8.70 2.14 1.31
C ARG A 11 -10.04 1.45 1.04
N THR A 12 -10.84 1.99 0.13
CA THR A 12 -12.14 1.44 -0.24
C THR A 12 -12.00 0.70 -1.56
N PRO A 13 -12.61 -0.49 -1.73
CA PRO A 13 -12.68 -1.14 -3.02
C PRO A 13 -13.33 -0.20 -4.04
N ARG A 14 -12.69 0.00 -5.19
CA ARG A 14 -13.20 0.81 -6.30
C ARG A 14 -13.29 -0.05 -7.55
N SER A 15 -14.31 0.19 -8.36
CA SER A 15 -14.46 -0.51 -9.64
C SER A 15 -13.39 -0.07 -10.63
N VAL A 16 -13.15 -0.89 -11.66
CA VAL A 16 -12.22 -0.59 -12.75
C VAL A 16 -12.63 0.68 -13.49
N GLU A 17 -13.94 0.91 -13.65
CA GLU A 17 -14.50 2.11 -14.28
C GLU A 17 -14.25 3.35 -13.43
N TRP A 18 -14.39 3.24 -12.11
CA TRP A 18 -14.08 4.32 -11.19
C TRP A 18 -12.60 4.71 -11.28
N TRP A 19 -11.69 3.73 -11.29
CA TRP A 19 -10.25 4.00 -11.44
C TRP A 19 -9.91 4.63 -12.79
N ALA A 20 -10.57 4.21 -13.87
CA ALA A 20 -10.37 4.79 -15.20
C ALA A 20 -10.81 6.26 -15.23
N ASN A 21 -11.99 6.58 -14.66
CA ASN A 21 -12.47 7.96 -14.57
C ASN A 21 -11.58 8.81 -13.64
N PHE A 22 -11.18 8.26 -12.49
CA PHE A 22 -10.29 8.93 -11.54
C PHE A 22 -8.96 9.32 -12.19
N ALA A 23 -8.34 8.42 -12.97
CA ALA A 23 -7.10 8.72 -13.68
C ALA A 23 -7.31 9.78 -14.77
N ARG A 24 -8.43 9.70 -15.52
CA ARG A 24 -8.77 10.64 -16.60
C ARG A 24 -9.01 12.06 -16.11
N GLU A 25 -9.76 12.22 -15.01
CA GLU A 25 -10.01 13.53 -14.37
C GLU A 25 -8.72 14.25 -13.96
N ARG A 26 -7.67 13.49 -13.63
CA ARG A 26 -6.44 14.03 -13.07
C ARG A 26 -5.43 14.41 -14.14
N ASP A 27 -5.59 13.94 -15.38
CA ASP A 27 -4.82 14.37 -16.54
C ASP A 27 -3.31 14.50 -16.27
N GLY A 28 -2.73 13.50 -15.60
CA GLY A 28 -1.30 13.52 -15.28
C GLY A 28 -0.84 14.59 -14.27
N ARG A 29 -1.73 15.23 -13.50
CA ARG A 29 -1.39 16.21 -12.43
C ARG A 29 -1.06 15.55 -11.10
N ASP A 30 0.01 16.01 -10.45
CA ASP A 30 0.45 15.41 -9.19
C ASP A 30 -0.51 15.81 -8.08
N VAL A 31 -1.02 14.82 -7.35
CA VAL A 31 -2.07 14.99 -6.34
C VAL A 31 -1.51 15.15 -4.94
N THR A 32 -0.19 14.95 -4.75
CA THR A 32 0.49 15.08 -3.44
C THR A 32 0.40 16.48 -2.85
N GLU A 33 0.51 17.53 -3.67
CA GLU A 33 0.55 18.91 -3.17
C GLU A 33 -0.83 19.57 -3.06
N HIS A 34 -1.78 19.20 -3.94
CA HIS A 34 -3.10 19.83 -4.02
C HIS A 34 -4.22 19.06 -3.30
N TYR A 35 -3.97 17.84 -2.83
CA TYR A 35 -4.94 17.02 -2.08
C TYR A 35 -4.32 16.51 -0.78
N GLN A 36 -4.12 17.42 0.20
CA GLN A 36 -3.68 17.03 1.55
C GLN A 36 -4.72 16.22 2.33
N SER A 37 -5.97 16.10 1.86
CA SER A 37 -6.95 15.16 2.42
C SER A 37 -6.71 13.75 1.88
N GLY A 38 -5.65 13.07 2.33
CA GLY A 38 -5.42 11.69 1.89
C GLY A 38 -4.10 11.04 2.32
N LEU A 39 -3.09 11.83 2.69
CA LEU A 39 -1.91 11.30 3.36
C LEU A 39 -2.24 11.17 4.86
N ALA A 40 -2.35 9.93 5.33
CA ALA A 40 -2.82 9.60 6.67
C ALA A 40 -2.00 10.34 7.75
N ARG A 41 -2.62 11.33 8.41
CA ARG A 41 -2.21 11.74 9.75
C ARG A 41 -2.57 10.57 10.68
N VAL A 42 -1.62 10.16 11.51
CA VAL A 42 -1.95 9.42 12.73
C VAL A 42 -2.76 10.40 13.56
N GLU A 43 -4.04 10.14 13.77
CA GLU A 43 -4.78 10.80 14.85
C GLU A 43 -4.09 10.39 16.15
N GLU A 44 -3.16 11.24 16.58
CA GLU A 44 -2.78 11.34 17.97
C GLU A 44 -4.04 11.79 18.71
N ASN A 45 -4.51 10.92 19.60
CA ASN A 45 -5.65 11.16 20.47
C ASN A 45 -5.41 12.45 21.25
N GLU A 46 -5.99 13.56 20.82
CA GLU A 46 -6.03 14.78 21.61
C GLU A 46 -7.11 14.63 22.70
N PRO A 47 -6.74 14.77 23.98
CA PRO A 47 -7.68 14.68 25.08
C PRO A 47 -8.62 15.88 25.06
N ALA A 48 -9.93 15.61 25.11
CA ALA A 48 -10.93 16.64 25.35
C ALA A 48 -10.75 17.19 26.78
N GLU A 49 -10.30 18.43 26.89
CA GLU A 49 -10.37 19.20 28.13
C GLU A 49 -11.51 20.23 28.09
N PRO A 50 -12.06 20.58 29.28
CA PRO A 50 -13.46 20.93 29.46
C PRO A 50 -13.68 22.44 29.37
N THR A 51 -14.80 22.85 28.78
CA THR A 51 -15.27 24.24 28.91
C THR A 51 -16.50 24.28 29.81
N ASP A 52 -16.24 24.55 31.09
CA ASP A 52 -17.19 25.11 32.03
C ASP A 52 -17.38 26.61 31.73
N ARG A 53 -18.62 27.04 31.48
CA ARG A 53 -19.11 28.40 31.86
C ARG A 53 -20.65 28.50 31.87
N VAL A 54 -21.24 28.13 33.01
CA VAL A 54 -22.37 28.72 33.77
C VAL A 54 -23.13 29.89 33.08
N GLU A 55 -24.38 29.71 32.59
CA GLU A 55 -25.72 29.92 33.24
C GLU A 55 -26.21 31.40 33.29
N PRO A 56 -27.49 31.76 33.57
CA PRO A 56 -28.71 30.95 33.85
C PRO A 56 -29.99 31.47 33.16
N THR A 57 -31.10 30.70 33.20
CA THR A 57 -32.47 31.19 33.54
C THR A 57 -33.44 29.99 33.59
N GLU A 58 -33.80 29.59 34.81
CA GLU A 58 -35.04 28.89 35.18
C GLU A 58 -36.17 29.92 35.43
N PRO A 59 -37.48 29.59 35.57
CA PRO A 59 -37.99 28.38 36.26
C PRO A 59 -39.31 27.73 35.77
N ALA A 60 -39.56 26.55 36.37
CA ALA A 60 -40.83 26.07 36.94
C ALA A 60 -41.62 24.92 36.23
N GLU A 61 -41.63 23.78 36.95
CA GLU A 61 -42.73 22.85 37.28
C GLU A 61 -43.54 22.12 36.17
N ALA A 62 -43.45 20.78 36.13
CA ALA A 62 -44.50 19.84 36.60
C ALA A 62 -44.31 18.37 36.11
N GLU A 63 -44.31 17.45 37.07
CA GLU A 63 -44.93 16.10 37.10
C GLU A 63 -44.69 15.01 36.02
N GLY A 64 -44.28 13.81 36.47
CA GLY A 64 -44.74 12.51 35.92
C GLY A 64 -43.66 11.48 35.51
N PRO A 65 -43.73 10.19 35.93
CA PRO A 65 -42.60 9.25 35.87
C PRO A 65 -42.60 8.35 34.62
N ALA A 66 -41.44 8.16 33.98
CA ALA A 66 -41.24 7.16 32.94
C ALA A 66 -39.82 6.56 32.98
N VAL A 67 -39.78 5.28 33.34
CA VAL A 67 -38.85 4.19 32.96
C VAL A 67 -37.39 4.59 32.61
N PRO A 68 -36.36 4.09 33.32
CA PRO A 68 -34.99 4.22 32.84
C PRO A 68 -34.83 3.33 31.61
N ASP A 69 -34.82 3.97 30.44
CA ASP A 69 -34.44 3.37 29.20
C ASP A 69 -33.00 2.86 29.35
N ARG A 70 -32.87 1.58 29.10
CA ARG A 70 -31.67 0.79 29.32
C ARG A 70 -30.62 1.36 28.39
N ALA A 71 -29.65 2.07 28.97
CA ALA A 71 -28.40 2.37 28.30
C ALA A 71 -27.86 1.06 27.71
N GLU A 72 -28.00 0.90 26.39
CA GLU A 72 -27.30 -0.11 25.62
C GLU A 72 -25.82 0.25 25.71
N ALA A 73 -25.20 -0.25 26.78
CA ALA A 73 -23.77 -0.37 26.86
C ALA A 73 -23.34 -1.13 25.62
N LEU A 74 -22.62 -0.43 24.74
CA LEU A 74 -21.87 -1.01 23.63
C LEU A 74 -21.13 -2.24 24.16
N VAL A 75 -21.66 -3.43 23.86
CA VAL A 75 -21.00 -4.68 24.20
C VAL A 75 -19.68 -4.66 23.42
N PRO A 76 -18.51 -4.72 24.09
CA PRO A 76 -17.25 -4.74 23.38
C PRO A 76 -17.23 -5.99 22.49
N GLU A 77 -17.03 -5.79 21.18
CA GLU A 77 -16.83 -6.86 20.22
C GLU A 77 -15.73 -7.81 20.75
N PRO A 78 -15.99 -9.12 20.85
CA PRO A 78 -15.04 -10.05 21.44
C PRO A 78 -13.75 -10.05 20.61
N SER A 79 -12.60 -9.93 21.27
CA SER A 79 -11.32 -9.85 20.58
C SER A 79 -11.06 -11.11 19.74
N THR A 80 -10.25 -10.99 18.68
CA THR A 80 -9.84 -12.15 17.88
C THR A 80 -9.18 -13.24 18.73
N ALA A 81 -8.48 -12.86 19.81
CA ALA A 81 -7.87 -13.79 20.75
C ALA A 81 -8.91 -14.60 21.52
N TYR A 82 -9.96 -13.95 22.02
CA TYR A 82 -11.09 -14.61 22.69
C TYR A 82 -11.85 -15.55 21.74
N GLN A 83 -12.16 -15.07 20.52
CA GLN A 83 -12.84 -15.88 19.50
C GLN A 83 -12.04 -17.14 19.15
N THR A 84 -10.73 -17.01 18.96
CA THR A 84 -9.84 -18.16 18.68
C THR A 84 -9.93 -19.21 19.79
N LEU A 85 -9.98 -18.80 21.06
CA LEU A 85 -10.10 -19.71 22.21
C LEU A 85 -11.49 -20.36 22.28
N ALA A 86 -12.55 -19.61 22.00
CA ALA A 86 -13.92 -20.13 21.97
C ALA A 86 -14.11 -21.22 20.89
N GLU A 87 -13.40 -21.12 19.77
CA GLU A 87 -13.45 -22.09 18.68
C GLU A 87 -12.64 -23.38 18.93
N VAL A 88 -11.74 -23.40 19.93
CA VAL A 88 -10.88 -24.57 20.20
C VAL A 88 -11.70 -25.83 20.48
N ARG A 89 -12.83 -25.71 21.17
CA ARG A 89 -13.72 -26.85 21.46
C ARG A 89 -14.25 -27.51 20.18
N SER A 90 -14.51 -26.72 19.14
CA SER A 90 -14.95 -27.24 17.84
C SER A 90 -13.82 -27.94 17.08
N ALA A 91 -12.57 -27.56 17.34
CA ALA A 91 -11.39 -28.20 16.76
C ALA A 91 -11.00 -29.51 17.46
N ASP A 92 -11.09 -29.57 18.79
CA ASP A 92 -10.93 -30.80 19.56
C ASP A 92 -11.83 -30.80 20.81
N PRO A 93 -12.82 -31.71 20.92
CA PRO A 93 -13.77 -31.71 22.03
C PRO A 93 -13.14 -32.01 23.39
N ARG A 94 -11.91 -32.54 23.44
CA ARG A 94 -11.16 -32.81 24.69
C ARG A 94 -10.61 -31.54 25.34
N MET A 95 -10.71 -30.39 24.67
CA MET A 95 -10.28 -29.08 25.20
C MET A 95 -11.45 -28.11 25.34
N PRO A 96 -12.43 -28.38 26.24
CA PRO A 96 -13.49 -27.42 26.52
C PRO A 96 -12.92 -26.29 27.38
N LEU A 97 -12.96 -25.05 26.88
CA LEU A 97 -12.58 -23.86 27.63
C LEU A 97 -13.84 -23.12 28.08
N SER A 98 -13.89 -22.74 29.37
CA SER A 98 -14.95 -21.89 29.89
C SER A 98 -14.73 -20.43 29.48
N ALA A 99 -15.75 -19.58 29.59
CA ALA A 99 -15.62 -18.14 29.33
C ALA A 99 -14.55 -17.49 30.24
N ALA A 100 -14.48 -17.93 31.50
CA ALA A 100 -13.46 -17.47 32.46
C ALA A 100 -12.05 -17.88 32.03
N ASP A 101 -11.87 -19.11 31.54
CA ASP A 101 -10.60 -19.56 31.00
C ASP A 101 -10.20 -18.74 29.77
N CYS A 102 -11.14 -18.52 28.85
CA CYS A 102 -10.90 -17.72 27.64
C CYS A 102 -10.41 -16.30 27.98
N HIS A 103 -11.06 -15.61 28.92
CA HIS A 103 -10.61 -14.29 29.38
C HIS A 103 -9.23 -14.35 30.04
N SER A 104 -8.96 -15.37 30.86
CA SER A 104 -7.65 -15.48 31.53
C SER A 104 -6.49 -15.74 30.55
N LEU A 105 -6.77 -16.41 29.43
CA LEU A 105 -5.78 -16.79 28.42
C LEU A 105 -5.64 -15.77 27.28
N GLU A 106 -6.58 -14.82 27.18
CA GLU A 106 -6.67 -13.84 26.10
C GLU A 106 -5.37 -13.04 25.92
N SER A 107 -4.72 -12.65 27.02
CA SER A 107 -3.45 -11.91 26.99
C SER A 107 -2.29 -12.73 26.42
N LEU A 108 -2.25 -14.03 26.70
CA LEU A 108 -1.25 -14.95 26.15
C LEU A 108 -1.47 -15.16 24.66
N VAL A 109 -2.72 -15.33 24.23
CA VAL A 109 -3.03 -15.48 22.80
C VAL A 109 -2.76 -14.19 22.03
N THR A 110 -3.07 -13.03 22.62
CA THR A 110 -2.71 -11.72 22.04
C THR A 110 -1.20 -11.61 21.83
N GLN A 111 -0.41 -12.10 22.77
CA GLN A 111 1.05 -12.17 22.63
C GLN A 111 1.51 -13.17 21.54
N TRP A 112 0.82 -14.28 21.34
CA TRP A 112 1.08 -15.18 20.21
C TRP A 112 0.85 -14.48 18.88
N LEU A 113 -0.30 -13.82 18.74
CA LEU A 113 -0.68 -13.09 17.53
C LEU A 113 0.28 -11.92 17.23
N SER A 114 0.74 -11.20 18.27
CA SER A 114 1.70 -10.10 18.09
C SER A 114 3.09 -10.57 17.61
N ARG A 115 3.48 -11.80 17.97
CA ARG A 115 4.68 -12.51 17.44
C ARG A 115 4.43 -13.14 16.06
N GLY A 116 3.24 -12.92 15.51
CA GLY A 116 2.82 -13.26 14.15
C GLY A 116 2.24 -14.67 13.99
N ALA A 117 1.97 -15.37 15.09
CA ALA A 117 1.24 -16.64 15.00
C ALA A 117 -0.17 -16.37 14.45
N THR A 118 -0.69 -17.31 13.68
CA THR A 118 -2.08 -17.26 13.21
C THR A 118 -3.01 -17.91 14.23
N PRO A 119 -4.33 -17.63 14.21
CA PRO A 119 -5.30 -18.35 15.03
C PRO A 119 -5.16 -19.88 14.91
N ARG A 120 -4.90 -20.37 13.69
CA ARG A 120 -4.67 -21.79 13.41
C ARG A 120 -3.43 -22.35 14.12
N ASP A 121 -2.35 -21.57 14.23
CA ASP A 121 -1.14 -21.97 14.95
C ASP A 121 -1.40 -22.09 16.45
N VAL A 122 -2.23 -21.19 17.00
CA VAL A 122 -2.67 -21.22 18.40
C VAL A 122 -3.53 -22.47 18.66
N THR A 123 -4.55 -22.71 17.83
CA THR A 123 -5.40 -23.91 17.95
C THR A 123 -4.57 -25.17 17.88
N LYS A 124 -3.68 -25.28 16.88
CA LYS A 124 -2.77 -26.42 16.73
C LYS A 124 -1.89 -26.63 17.96
N ALA A 125 -1.32 -25.57 18.52
CA ALA A 125 -0.49 -25.68 19.72
C ALA A 125 -1.26 -26.23 20.94
N LEU A 126 -2.54 -25.86 21.06
CA LEU A 126 -3.45 -26.32 22.10
C LEU A 126 -3.90 -27.77 21.88
N THR A 127 -4.18 -28.19 20.64
CA THR A 127 -4.77 -29.50 20.33
C THR A 127 -3.75 -30.60 20.01
N ASP A 128 -2.53 -30.27 19.60
CA ASP A 128 -1.54 -31.27 19.18
C ASP A 128 -1.08 -32.16 20.34
N GLY A 129 -1.22 -33.48 20.20
CA GLY A 129 -0.76 -34.45 21.18
C GLY A 129 -1.47 -34.32 22.54
N LEU A 130 -2.79 -34.08 22.52
CA LEU A 130 -3.58 -34.09 23.74
C LEU A 130 -3.67 -35.50 24.35
N PRO A 131 -3.59 -35.62 25.68
CA PRO A 131 -3.92 -36.86 26.38
C PRO A 131 -5.33 -37.36 26.05
N GLN A 132 -5.61 -38.62 26.36
CA GLN A 132 -6.94 -39.19 26.14
C GLN A 132 -8.00 -38.53 27.02
N ASP A 133 -7.63 -38.18 28.26
CA ASP A 133 -8.48 -37.45 29.19
C ASP A 133 -7.78 -36.19 29.71
N VAL A 134 -8.51 -35.08 29.75
CA VAL A 134 -8.01 -33.76 30.14
C VAL A 134 -8.87 -33.22 31.26
N THR A 135 -8.44 -33.47 32.50
CA THR A 135 -9.17 -33.05 33.70
C THR A 135 -9.11 -31.54 33.96
N ASN A 136 -8.08 -30.85 33.44
CA ASN A 136 -7.91 -29.40 33.57
C ASN A 136 -7.52 -28.74 32.22
N PRO A 137 -8.51 -28.42 31.37
CA PRO A 137 -8.26 -27.85 30.05
C PRO A 137 -7.65 -26.44 30.12
N GLY A 138 -8.16 -25.56 30.98
CA GLY A 138 -7.64 -24.19 31.13
C GLY A 138 -6.18 -24.15 31.59
N GLY A 139 -5.81 -24.96 32.59
CA GLY A 139 -4.44 -25.08 33.08
C GLY A 139 -3.48 -25.68 32.05
N LEU A 140 -3.92 -26.70 31.31
CA LEU A 140 -3.14 -27.30 30.24
C LEU A 140 -2.92 -26.30 29.08
N ALA A 141 -3.96 -25.56 28.71
CA ALA A 141 -3.90 -24.53 27.69
C ALA A 141 -2.90 -23.42 28.06
N ARG A 142 -2.96 -22.90 29.29
CA ARG A 142 -1.99 -21.92 29.81
C ARG A 142 -0.56 -22.42 29.66
N LYS A 143 -0.27 -23.60 30.21
CA LYS A 143 1.07 -24.20 30.20
C LYS A 143 1.59 -24.41 28.78
N ARG A 144 0.71 -24.77 27.83
CA ARG A 144 1.07 -24.92 26.42
C ARG A 144 1.36 -23.57 25.76
N LEU A 145 0.53 -22.56 25.99
CA LEU A 145 0.72 -21.22 25.43
C LEU A 145 2.02 -20.58 25.93
N GLU A 146 2.38 -20.80 27.20
CA GLU A 146 3.64 -20.33 27.79
C GLU A 146 4.85 -21.09 27.23
N ASN A 147 4.83 -22.42 27.26
CA ASN A 147 5.98 -23.24 26.86
C ASN A 147 6.22 -23.26 25.34
N LYS A 148 5.16 -23.18 24.54
CA LYS A 148 5.26 -23.19 23.07
C LYS A 148 5.25 -21.78 22.48
N MET A 149 5.47 -20.76 23.30
CA MET A 149 5.44 -19.35 22.87
C MET A 149 6.41 -19.14 21.69
N PRO A 150 5.92 -18.66 20.52
CA PRO A 150 6.78 -18.43 19.37
C PRO A 150 7.88 -17.41 19.71
N PRO A 151 9.11 -17.57 19.18
CA PRO A 151 10.14 -16.55 19.34
C PRO A 151 9.72 -15.25 18.65
N MET A 152 10.21 -14.12 19.14
CA MET A 152 10.00 -12.85 18.46
C MET A 152 10.66 -12.88 17.09
N ARG A 153 9.85 -12.78 16.03
CA ARG A 153 10.38 -12.64 14.66
C ARG A 153 11.11 -11.32 14.52
N PRO A 154 12.30 -11.30 13.88
CA PRO A 154 13.02 -10.06 13.62
C PRO A 154 12.16 -9.12 12.77
N ALA A 155 12.20 -7.81 13.05
CA ALA A 155 11.34 -6.81 12.40
C ALA A 155 11.40 -6.87 10.86
N LYS A 156 12.55 -7.21 10.28
CA LYS A 156 12.74 -7.40 8.83
C LYS A 156 11.86 -8.51 8.24
N ALA A 157 11.62 -9.60 8.98
CA ALA A 157 10.74 -10.69 8.54
C ALA A 157 9.26 -10.28 8.57
N ARG A 158 8.86 -9.46 9.56
CA ARG A 158 7.48 -8.92 9.66
C ARG A 158 7.16 -7.98 8.49
N ILE A 159 8.13 -7.17 8.06
CA ILE A 159 7.98 -6.27 6.90
C ILE A 159 7.79 -7.07 5.60
N ARG A 160 8.57 -8.15 5.39
CA ARG A 160 8.43 -9.01 4.19
C ARG A 160 7.08 -9.75 4.13
N GLN A 161 6.58 -10.26 5.25
CA GLN A 161 5.25 -10.88 5.28
C GLN A 161 4.12 -9.88 5.02
N LYS A 162 4.19 -8.67 5.60
CA LYS A 162 3.25 -7.60 5.27
C LYS A 162 3.37 -7.17 3.80
N ALA A 163 4.56 -7.20 3.22
CA ALA A 163 4.76 -6.90 1.80
C ALA A 163 4.13 -7.96 0.88
N GLY A 164 4.09 -9.23 1.29
CA GLY A 164 3.36 -10.29 0.57
C GLY A 164 1.83 -10.13 0.59
N LEU A 165 1.30 -9.31 1.50
CA LEU A 165 -0.11 -8.91 1.58
C LEU A 165 -0.39 -7.56 0.87
N ARG A 166 0.61 -6.92 0.24
CA ARG A 166 0.42 -5.62 -0.42
C ARG A 166 -0.18 -5.80 -1.81
N ALA A 167 -1.15 -4.92 -2.09
CA ALA A 167 -1.87 -4.68 -3.33
C ALA A 167 -1.35 -5.44 -4.56
N ARG A 168 -2.21 -6.32 -5.11
CA ARG A 168 -2.00 -6.83 -6.46
C ARG A 168 -2.21 -5.70 -7.45
N ILE A 169 -1.27 -5.54 -8.38
CA ILE A 169 -1.51 -4.80 -9.61
C ILE A 169 -2.51 -5.64 -10.40
N ASP A 170 -3.78 -5.25 -10.36
CA ASP A 170 -4.86 -5.87 -11.11
C ASP A 170 -4.84 -5.43 -12.58
N LYS A 171 -4.32 -4.23 -12.84
CA LYS A 171 -4.31 -3.64 -14.17
C LYS A 171 -3.15 -2.67 -14.38
N VAL A 172 -2.64 -2.67 -15.61
CA VAL A 172 -1.72 -1.65 -16.15
C VAL A 172 -2.38 -1.08 -17.39
N ILE A 173 -2.45 0.25 -17.49
CA ILE A 173 -3.02 0.95 -18.64
C ILE A 173 -1.94 1.87 -19.21
N MET A 174 -1.72 1.81 -20.52
CA MET A 174 -0.86 2.77 -21.21
C MET A 174 -1.61 4.07 -21.50
N ILE A 175 -0.93 5.21 -21.39
CA ILE A 175 -1.46 6.53 -21.71
C ILE A 175 -0.60 7.21 -22.77
N CYS A 176 -1.20 8.07 -23.58
CA CYS A 176 -0.51 8.94 -24.52
C CYS A 176 0.43 9.89 -23.75
N GLY A 177 1.69 9.99 -24.18
CA GLY A 177 2.66 10.88 -23.55
C GLY A 177 2.39 12.38 -23.71
N MET A 178 1.46 12.77 -24.60
CA MET A 178 1.13 14.17 -24.89
C MET A 178 -0.23 14.56 -24.31
N CYS A 179 -1.32 13.94 -24.78
CA CYS A 179 -2.68 14.27 -24.36
C CYS A 179 -3.22 13.40 -23.21
N HIS A 180 -2.40 12.47 -22.68
CA HIS A 180 -2.77 11.54 -21.60
C HIS A 180 -3.99 10.63 -21.86
N ALA A 181 -4.50 10.60 -23.09
CA ALA A 181 -5.57 9.69 -23.48
C ALA A 181 -5.12 8.22 -23.28
N ASP A 182 -6.01 7.41 -22.71
CA ASP A 182 -5.71 6.05 -22.31
C ASP A 182 -5.91 5.04 -23.46
N GLU A 183 -5.22 3.89 -23.42
CA GLU A 183 -5.27 2.87 -24.48
C GLU A 183 -6.65 2.22 -24.68
N ARG A 184 -7.65 2.53 -23.83
CA ARG A 184 -9.02 2.05 -23.96
C ARG A 184 -9.88 3.02 -24.76
N THR A 185 -9.50 4.29 -24.84
CA THR A 185 -10.24 5.31 -25.59
C THR A 185 -9.61 5.60 -26.94
N VAL A 186 -8.29 5.45 -27.07
CA VAL A 186 -7.54 5.72 -28.30
C VAL A 186 -6.51 4.64 -28.56
N GLU A 187 -6.20 4.40 -29.83
CA GLU A 187 -5.08 3.54 -30.20
C GLU A 187 -3.75 4.28 -29.96
N LEU A 188 -2.85 3.65 -29.20
CA LEU A 188 -1.52 4.19 -28.94
C LEU A 188 -0.48 3.51 -29.83
N VAL A 189 0.23 4.30 -30.63
CA VAL A 189 1.37 3.90 -31.46
C VAL A 189 2.63 4.50 -30.83
N ASN A 190 3.57 3.66 -30.43
CA ASN A 190 4.82 4.06 -29.75
C ASN A 190 4.61 4.95 -28.49
N GLY A 191 3.47 4.83 -27.82
CA GLY A 191 3.15 5.61 -26.62
C GLY A 191 2.46 6.96 -26.89
N LEU A 192 2.06 7.25 -28.13
CA LEU A 192 1.27 8.42 -28.52
C LEU A 192 -0.02 7.99 -29.22
N CYS A 193 -1.11 8.75 -29.06
CA CYS A 193 -2.31 8.51 -29.86
C CYS A 193 -2.09 8.98 -31.31
N ARG A 194 -2.91 8.49 -32.25
CA ARG A 194 -2.76 8.83 -33.68
C ARG A 194 -2.82 10.34 -33.97
N GLU A 195 -3.63 11.08 -33.22
CA GLU A 195 -3.75 12.55 -33.36
C GLU A 195 -2.48 13.25 -32.92
N CYS A 196 -1.98 12.97 -31.70
CA CYS A 196 -0.71 13.54 -31.23
C CYS A 196 0.49 13.06 -32.07
N LEU A 197 0.45 11.84 -32.61
CA LEU A 197 1.47 11.36 -33.52
C LEU A 197 1.47 12.20 -34.82
N ALA A 198 0.29 12.48 -35.37
CA ALA A 198 0.15 13.33 -36.55
C ALA A 198 0.61 14.78 -36.27
N GLU A 199 0.32 15.34 -35.10
CA GLU A 199 0.85 16.64 -34.68
C GLU A 199 2.38 16.64 -34.61
N CYS A 200 2.99 15.61 -34.03
CA CYS A 200 4.45 15.45 -34.02
C CYS A 200 5.03 15.27 -35.42
N GLU A 201 4.31 14.65 -36.35
CA GLU A 201 4.74 14.52 -37.76
C GLU A 201 4.58 15.85 -38.53
N LEU A 202 3.58 16.66 -38.19
CA LEU A 202 3.33 17.99 -38.75
C LEU A 202 4.35 19.03 -38.27
N ASP A 203 4.81 18.91 -37.02
CA ASP A 203 5.97 19.66 -36.50
C ASP A 203 7.28 19.29 -37.21
N GLY A 204 7.21 18.35 -38.17
CA GLY A 204 8.32 17.79 -38.91
C GLY A 204 9.05 16.73 -38.09
N PRO A 205 9.93 15.92 -38.70
CA PRO A 205 10.87 15.16 -37.90
C PRO A 205 11.58 16.16 -36.99
N MET A 206 11.41 16.01 -35.66
CA MET A 206 12.26 16.68 -34.67
C MET A 206 13.64 16.76 -35.28
N PRO A 207 14.19 17.97 -35.55
CA PRO A 207 15.46 18.08 -36.24
C PRO A 207 16.45 17.23 -35.46
N VAL A 208 16.78 16.08 -36.03
CA VAL A 208 17.52 15.03 -35.33
C VAL A 208 18.90 15.56 -34.93
N TYR A 209 19.30 16.69 -35.50
CA TYR A 209 20.34 17.58 -35.04
C TYR A 209 19.99 18.98 -35.57
N VAL A 210 19.44 19.90 -34.75
CA VAL A 210 19.82 21.30 -34.98
C VAL A 210 21.25 21.37 -34.49
N PRO A 211 22.25 21.77 -35.29
CA PRO A 211 23.57 22.01 -34.75
C PRO A 211 23.42 22.95 -33.56
N VAL A 212 23.89 22.51 -32.39
CA VAL A 212 23.92 23.34 -31.19
C VAL A 212 24.59 24.65 -31.61
N PRO A 213 23.91 25.81 -31.53
CA PRO A 213 24.49 27.05 -31.99
C PRO A 213 25.85 27.26 -31.32
N ASP A 214 26.81 27.83 -32.04
CA ASP A 214 28.19 28.02 -31.53
C ASP A 214 28.24 28.75 -30.18
N THR A 215 27.20 29.53 -29.85
CA THR A 215 27.02 30.20 -28.55
C THR A 215 26.81 29.26 -27.36
N PHE A 216 26.34 28.03 -27.60
CA PHE A 216 26.12 27.00 -26.58
C PHE A 216 27.25 25.96 -26.53
N LEU A 217 28.16 25.97 -27.50
CA LEU A 217 29.38 25.18 -27.44
C LEU A 217 30.41 25.86 -26.52
N PRO A 218 31.16 25.11 -25.71
CA PRO A 218 32.23 25.69 -24.91
C PRO A 218 33.27 26.34 -25.84
N ALA A 219 33.66 27.58 -25.54
CA ALA A 219 34.77 28.22 -26.24
C ALA A 219 36.03 27.33 -26.14
N PRO A 220 36.91 27.33 -27.16
CA PRO A 220 38.15 26.56 -27.14
C PRO A 220 38.92 26.87 -25.86
N ARG A 221 39.22 25.85 -25.06
CA ARG A 221 39.96 26.06 -23.80
C ARG A 221 41.43 26.19 -24.16
N ALA A 222 42.00 27.38 -24.01
CA ALA A 222 43.44 27.56 -24.12
C ALA A 222 44.15 26.61 -23.11
N GLY A 223 44.87 25.61 -23.63
CA GLY A 223 45.60 24.62 -22.83
C GLY A 223 44.91 23.25 -22.66
N GLY A 224 43.88 22.92 -23.45
CA GLY A 224 43.27 21.58 -23.47
C GLY A 224 44.22 20.47 -23.95
N LEU A 225 43.98 19.24 -23.48
CA LEU A 225 44.67 18.03 -23.95
C LEU A 225 44.52 17.89 -25.48
N PRO A 226 45.56 17.46 -26.22
CA PRO A 226 45.44 17.22 -27.67
C PRO A 226 44.29 16.24 -27.95
N GLY A 227 43.34 16.67 -28.78
CA GLY A 227 42.13 15.91 -29.14
C GLY A 227 40.86 16.28 -28.35
N ALA A 228 40.93 17.12 -27.31
CA ALA A 228 39.75 17.51 -26.52
C ALA A 228 38.84 18.54 -27.24
N ASP A 229 39.43 19.36 -28.11
CA ASP A 229 38.73 20.38 -28.92
C ASP A 229 38.63 20.00 -30.41
N GLU A 230 38.94 18.73 -30.76
CA GLU A 230 38.81 18.26 -32.14
C GLU A 230 37.34 18.02 -32.47
N VAL A 231 36.84 18.67 -33.52
CA VAL A 231 35.46 18.49 -33.98
C VAL A 231 35.33 17.09 -34.58
N VAL A 232 34.84 16.15 -33.77
CA VAL A 232 34.53 14.79 -34.23
C VAL A 232 33.17 14.80 -34.91
N ASP A 233 33.13 14.46 -36.20
CA ASP A 233 31.87 14.08 -36.85
C ASP A 233 31.38 12.76 -36.24
N VAL A 234 30.48 12.89 -35.26
CA VAL A 234 29.90 11.77 -34.52
C VAL A 234 29.22 10.80 -35.47
N THR A 235 28.62 11.27 -36.56
CA THR A 235 27.91 10.44 -37.52
C THR A 235 28.89 9.56 -38.29
N ALA A 236 29.97 10.15 -38.81
CA ALA A 236 31.03 9.41 -39.50
C ALA A 236 31.70 8.41 -38.56
N ARG A 237 31.97 8.81 -37.31
CA ARG A 237 32.62 7.94 -36.31
C ARG A 237 31.73 6.75 -35.90
N VAL A 238 30.43 6.97 -35.73
CA VAL A 238 29.47 5.90 -35.43
C VAL A 238 29.33 4.94 -36.61
N GLU A 239 29.34 5.45 -37.85
CA GLU A 239 29.27 4.60 -39.05
C GLU A 239 30.54 3.76 -39.24
N GLU A 240 31.71 4.32 -38.95
CA GLU A 240 32.99 3.58 -38.91
C GLU A 240 32.95 2.45 -37.89
N LEU A 241 32.51 2.73 -36.65
CA LEU A 241 32.40 1.73 -35.58
C LEU A 241 31.39 0.63 -35.93
N ARG A 242 30.24 0.98 -36.52
CA ARG A 242 29.27 0.01 -37.01
C ARG A 242 29.84 -0.88 -38.11
N ARG A 243 30.61 -0.30 -39.04
CA ARG A 243 31.29 -1.05 -40.11
C ARG A 243 32.33 -2.01 -39.53
N ALA A 244 33.13 -1.55 -38.57
CA ALA A 244 34.10 -2.38 -37.86
C ALA A 244 33.43 -3.51 -37.06
N ALA A 245 32.24 -3.27 -36.52
CA ALA A 245 31.44 -4.26 -35.81
C ALA A 245 30.60 -5.17 -36.72
N GLY A 246 30.70 -5.04 -38.06
CA GLY A 246 29.90 -5.82 -39.01
C GLY A 246 28.41 -5.46 -39.05
N LEU A 247 28.00 -4.36 -38.43
CA LEU A 247 26.62 -3.86 -38.36
C LEU A 247 26.31 -2.93 -39.54
N GLY A 248 26.50 -3.43 -40.76
CA GLY A 248 26.18 -2.70 -41.98
C GLY A 248 24.69 -2.35 -42.08
N ARG A 249 24.37 -1.28 -42.83
CA ARG A 249 22.99 -0.88 -43.12
C ARG A 249 22.28 -2.06 -43.80
N TRP A 250 21.22 -2.58 -43.17
CA TRP A 250 20.33 -3.53 -43.81
C TRP A 250 19.69 -2.83 -45.01
N LYS A 251 19.81 -3.43 -46.21
CA LYS A 251 19.15 -2.96 -47.43
C LYS A 251 17.63 -3.08 -47.30
#